data_AF-A0A350QWD2-F1
#
_entry.id   AF-A0A350QWD2-F1
#
_cell.length_a   1.000
_cell.length_b   1.000
_cell.length_c   1.000
_cell.angle_alpha   90.00
_cell.angle_beta   90.00
_cell.angle_gamma   90.00
#
_symmetry.space_group_name_H-M   'P 1'
#
loop_
_entity.id
_entity.type
_entity.pdbx_description
1 polymer ?
#
loop_
_entity_poly.entity_id
_entity_poly.type
_entity_poly.pdbx_seq_one_letter_code
_entity_poly.pdbx_strand_id
1 'polypeptide(L)'
;MQPGCLPLAWGVLLLSSLLALLGCSGGATSTEQGSYPLDFCVVSGNDFGEDPDMIPYVHVYKGTPIKFCCKPCLPRFQKDPERYLAFMKEEIEALAKEPKP
;
A
#
# COMPACT_ATOMS: atom_id res chain seq x y z
N MET A 1 13.47 -1.84 20.21
CA MET A 1 14.93 -2.11 20.35
C MET A 1 15.69 -1.06 19.56
N GLN A 2 16.14 0.01 20.24
CA GLN A 2 17.04 1.01 19.67
C GLN A 2 18.49 0.54 19.87
N PRO A 3 19.34 0.47 18.84
CA PRO A 3 20.77 0.29 19.04
C PRO A 3 21.39 1.64 19.39
N GLY A 4 22.10 1.66 20.52
CA GLY A 4 22.63 2.85 21.17
C GLY A 4 23.53 3.69 20.28
N CYS A 5 23.21 4.98 20.23
CA CYS A 5 24.14 6.02 19.82
C CYS A 5 24.68 6.65 21.12
N LEU A 6 25.73 6.07 21.69
CA LEU A 6 26.47 6.69 22.78
C LEU A 6 27.62 7.51 22.19
N PRO A 7 27.68 8.83 22.46
CA PRO A 7 28.72 9.70 21.94
C PRO A 7 29.95 9.64 22.84
N LEU A 8 31.02 9.00 22.36
CA LEU A 8 32.37 9.20 22.86
C LEU A 8 33.04 10.16 21.86
N ALA A 9 32.91 11.47 22.06
CA ALA A 9 33.85 12.25 22.87
C ALA A 9 35.31 12.02 22.45
N TRP A 10 35.80 12.97 21.63
CA TRP A 10 37.14 13.55 21.70
C TRP A 10 38.31 12.70 21.20
N GLY A 11 38.49 12.68 19.88
CA GLY A 11 39.79 12.37 19.31
C GLY A 11 39.79 12.52 17.80
N VAL A 12 40.68 13.37 17.29
CA VAL A 12 41.07 13.48 15.86
C VAL A 12 40.02 14.16 14.97
N LEU A 13 39.95 15.49 14.74
CA LEU A 13 40.99 16.50 14.54
C LEU A 13 42.23 15.93 13.84
N LEU A 14 42.08 15.66 12.54
CA LEU A 14 43.12 15.78 11.49
C LEU A 14 42.45 15.43 10.15
N LEU A 15 41.94 16.43 9.43
CA LEU A 15 42.56 16.90 8.18
C LEU A 15 42.78 15.77 7.15
N SER A 16 41.74 15.47 6.35
CA SER A 16 41.92 14.98 4.98
C SER A 16 40.65 15.20 4.14
N SER A 17 40.75 16.21 3.27
CA SER A 17 40.31 16.18 1.88
C SER A 17 38.88 15.75 1.56
N LEU A 18 38.02 16.76 1.37
CA LEU A 18 37.54 17.16 0.04
C LEU A 18 37.43 16.04 -1.03
N LEU A 19 36.48 15.11 -0.86
CA LEU A 19 35.98 14.18 -1.88
C LEU A 19 34.58 13.71 -1.41
N ALA A 20 33.44 14.00 -2.03
CA ALA A 20 33.15 14.27 -3.42
C ALA A 20 31.84 15.08 -3.54
N LEU A 21 31.83 16.01 -4.50
CA LEU A 21 30.62 16.44 -5.19
C LEU A 21 30.19 15.33 -6.17
N LEU A 22 28.89 15.31 -6.51
CA LEU A 22 28.16 14.42 -7.44
C LEU A 22 27.47 13.19 -6.82
N GLY A 23 26.15 13.35 -6.62
CA GLY A 23 25.21 12.25 -6.42
C GLY A 23 23.76 12.73 -6.55
N CYS A 24 23.38 13.25 -7.71
CA CYS A 24 21.98 13.45 -8.05
C CYS A 24 21.42 12.08 -8.47
N SER A 25 20.70 11.42 -7.57
CA SER A 25 19.94 10.21 -7.88
C SER A 25 18.48 10.46 -7.49
N GLY A 26 17.78 11.21 -8.35
CA GLY A 26 16.34 11.04 -8.46
C GLY A 26 16.06 9.59 -8.84
N GLY A 27 15.25 8.93 -8.03
CA GLY A 27 14.93 7.51 -8.18
C GLY A 27 13.78 7.14 -7.25
N ALA A 28 12.66 7.83 -7.41
CA ALA A 28 11.38 7.35 -6.94
C ALA A 28 11.07 6.04 -7.66
N THR A 29 11.12 4.93 -6.94
CA THR A 29 10.18 3.81 -7.13
C THR A 29 10.29 2.90 -5.91
N SER A 30 9.76 3.37 -4.78
CA SER A 30 9.09 2.40 -3.92
C SER A 30 7.93 1.91 -4.75
N THR A 31 7.99 0.66 -5.20
CA THR A 31 6.82 -0.07 -5.64
C THR A 31 5.90 -0.14 -4.43
N GLU A 32 5.18 0.95 -4.20
CA GLU A 32 4.06 0.97 -3.29
C GLU A 32 2.97 0.19 -4.04
N GLN A 33 3.06 -1.14 -3.92
CA GLN A 33 1.85 -1.95 -3.80
C GLN A 33 1.16 -1.41 -2.54
N GLY A 34 0.46 -0.28 -2.71
CA GLY A 34 -0.24 0.41 -1.65
C GLY A 34 -1.11 -0.60 -0.94
N SER A 35 -0.96 -0.66 0.38
CA SER A 35 -1.80 -1.50 1.23
C SER A 35 -3.25 -1.20 0.87
N TYR A 36 -3.90 -2.16 0.23
CA TYR A 36 -5.32 -2.05 -0.07
C TYR A 36 -6.06 -2.27 1.25
N PRO A 37 -6.93 -1.34 1.68
CA PRO A 37 -7.44 -1.32 3.04
C PRO A 37 -8.38 -2.47 3.38
N LEU A 38 -8.90 -3.20 2.38
CA LEU A 38 -9.78 -4.35 2.60
C LEU A 38 -9.04 -5.66 2.31
N ASP A 39 -9.36 -6.69 3.09
CA ASP A 39 -8.83 -8.03 2.86
C ASP A 39 -9.72 -8.89 1.94
N PHE A 40 -10.88 -8.35 1.53
CA PHE A 40 -11.88 -9.06 0.70
C PHE A 40 -12.35 -8.26 -0.52
N CYS A 41 -12.94 -8.98 -1.48
CA CYS A 41 -13.50 -8.44 -2.71
C CYS A 41 -14.88 -7.81 -2.46
N VAL A 42 -15.04 -6.51 -2.71
CA VAL A 42 -16.31 -5.78 -2.50
C VAL A 42 -17.47 -6.26 -3.38
N VAL A 43 -17.18 -7.01 -4.45
CA VAL A 43 -18.18 -7.53 -5.39
C VAL A 43 -18.67 -8.92 -5.00
N SER A 44 -17.77 -9.82 -4.59
CA SER A 44 -18.09 -11.21 -4.31
C SER A 44 -18.12 -11.56 -2.83
N GLY A 45 -17.46 -10.77 -1.98
CA GLY A 45 -17.29 -11.05 -0.55
C GLY A 45 -16.19 -12.07 -0.24
N ASN A 46 -15.45 -12.56 -1.23
CA ASN A 46 -14.35 -13.51 -1.01
C ASN A 46 -13.10 -12.80 -0.48
N ASP A 47 -12.41 -13.42 0.45
CA ASP A 47 -11.11 -12.95 0.93
C ASP A 47 -10.03 -13.10 -0.16
N PHE A 48 -9.04 -12.22 -0.12
CA PHE A 48 -7.92 -12.26 -1.04
C PHE A 48 -6.91 -13.32 -0.62
N GLY A 49 -6.53 -14.19 -1.55
CA GLY A 49 -5.42 -15.13 -1.36
C GLY A 49 -5.79 -16.44 -0.67
N GLU A 50 -7.07 -16.70 -0.40
CA GLU A 50 -7.53 -18.03 0.03
C GLU A 50 -7.36 -19.06 -1.09
N ASP A 51 -7.72 -18.67 -2.32
CA ASP A 51 -7.63 -19.51 -3.51
C ASP A 51 -6.45 -19.06 -4.40
N PRO A 52 -5.43 -19.91 -4.64
CA PRO A 52 -4.28 -19.55 -5.48
C PRO A 52 -4.65 -19.36 -6.96
N ASP A 53 -5.76 -19.96 -7.40
CA ASP A 53 -6.29 -19.82 -8.76
C ASP A 53 -7.05 -18.49 -8.97
N MET A 54 -7.42 -17.80 -7.89
CA MET A 54 -8.07 -16.48 -7.96
C MET A 54 -7.04 -15.36 -8.07
N ILE A 55 -6.69 -15.02 -9.31
CA ILE A 55 -5.74 -13.93 -9.61
C ILE A 55 -6.41 -12.57 -9.38
N PRO A 56 -5.96 -11.77 -8.39
CA PRO A 56 -6.56 -10.47 -8.11
C PRO A 56 -6.40 -9.49 -9.28
N TYR A 57 -7.41 -8.64 -9.48
CA TYR A 57 -7.42 -7.62 -10.52
C TYR A 57 -7.75 -6.25 -9.93
N VAL A 58 -6.93 -5.26 -10.22
CA VAL A 58 -7.13 -3.87 -9.76
C VAL A 58 -7.67 -3.02 -10.91
N HIS A 59 -8.74 -2.28 -10.64
CA HIS A 59 -9.36 -1.32 -11.55
C HIS A 59 -9.42 0.05 -10.90
N VAL A 60 -9.04 1.11 -11.63
CA VAL A 60 -9.19 2.48 -11.15
C VAL A 60 -10.51 3.04 -11.66
N TYR A 61 -11.41 3.37 -10.74
CA TYR A 61 -12.69 4.01 -11.05
C TYR A 61 -12.76 5.39 -10.40
N LYS A 62 -12.91 6.44 -11.22
CA LYS A 62 -12.97 7.85 -10.77
C LYS A 62 -11.77 8.25 -9.87
N GLY A 63 -10.59 7.70 -10.13
CA GLY A 63 -9.37 7.97 -9.33
C GLY A 63 -9.21 7.09 -8.08
N THR A 64 -10.20 6.25 -7.75
CA THR A 64 -10.12 5.30 -6.65
C THR A 64 -9.66 3.93 -7.15
N PRO A 65 -8.57 3.34 -6.60
CA PRO A 65 -8.19 1.97 -6.90
C PRO A 65 -9.16 0.99 -6.22
N ILE A 66 -9.68 0.04 -6.98
CA ILE A 66 -10.59 -1.00 -6.52
C ILE A 66 -9.97 -2.35 -6.83
N LYS A 67 -9.75 -3.17 -5.80
CA LYS A 67 -9.19 -4.52 -5.93
C LYS A 67 -10.31 -5.55 -5.94
N PHE A 68 -10.28 -6.43 -6.92
CA PHE A 68 -11.19 -7.56 -7.05
C PHE A 68 -10.44 -8.88 -6.89
N CYS A 69 -11.14 -9.93 -6.44
CA CYS A 69 -10.55 -11.28 -6.32
C CYS A 69 -10.24 -11.90 -7.68
N CYS A 70 -10.96 -11.51 -8.74
CA CYS A 70 -10.74 -11.99 -10.10
C CYS A 70 -11.30 -11.03 -11.16
N LYS A 71 -10.83 -11.16 -12.41
CA LYS A 71 -11.28 -10.34 -13.55
C LYS A 71 -12.80 -10.36 -13.80
N PRO A 72 -13.54 -11.49 -13.62
CA PRO A 72 -15.00 -11.53 -13.74
C PRO A 72 -15.79 -10.65 -12.76
N CYS A 73 -15.18 -10.11 -11.71
CA CYS A 73 -15.86 -9.18 -10.81
C CYS A 73 -16.04 -7.78 -11.42
N LEU A 74 -15.17 -7.36 -12.35
CA LEU A 74 -15.26 -6.06 -13.01
C LEU A 74 -16.62 -5.82 -13.71
N PRO A 75 -17.15 -6.72 -14.57
CA PRO A 75 -18.45 -6.50 -15.19
C PRO A 75 -19.61 -6.49 -14.18
N ARG A 76 -19.48 -7.16 -13.03
CA ARG A 76 -20.49 -7.08 -11.95
C ARG A 76 -20.43 -5.74 -11.24
N PHE A 77 -19.23 -5.22 -10.98
CA PHE A 77 -19.01 -3.88 -10.45
C PHE A 77 -19.62 -2.82 -11.37
N GLN A 78 -19.38 -2.90 -12.67
CA GLN A 78 -19.87 -1.91 -13.65
C GLN A 78 -21.39 -1.82 -13.75
N LYS A 79 -22.14 -2.85 -13.33
CA LYS A 79 -23.61 -2.80 -13.31
C LYS A 79 -24.15 -1.81 -12.28
N ASP A 80 -23.44 -1.66 -11.16
CA ASP A 80 -23.85 -0.80 -10.06
C ASP A 80 -22.63 -0.35 -9.24
N PRO A 81 -21.75 0.48 -9.81
CA PRO A 81 -20.50 0.85 -9.18
C PRO A 81 -20.72 1.67 -7.90
N GLU A 82 -21.81 2.44 -7.84
CA GLU A 82 -22.12 3.32 -6.71
C GLU A 82 -22.46 2.52 -5.46
N ARG A 83 -23.25 1.44 -5.59
CA ARG A 83 -23.54 0.52 -4.48
C ARG A 83 -22.28 -0.09 -3.89
N TYR A 84 -21.39 -0.61 -4.73
CA TYR A 84 -20.15 -1.23 -4.25
C TYR A 84 -19.17 -0.21 -3.66
N LEU A 85 -19.14 1.02 -4.19
CA LEU A 85 -18.30 2.09 -3.64
C LEU A 85 -18.79 2.57 -2.28
N ALA A 86 -20.10 2.67 -2.08
CA ALA A 86 -20.68 3.02 -0.78
C ALA A 86 -20.27 1.97 0.25
N PHE A 87 -20.51 0.69 -0.04
CA PHE A 87 -20.12 -0.43 0.81
C PHE A 87 -18.61 -0.46 1.10
N MET A 88 -17.77 -0.29 0.08
CA MET A 88 -16.32 -0.23 0.24
C MET A 88 -15.88 0.89 1.19
N LYS A 89 -16.49 2.09 1.07
CA LYS A 89 -16.15 3.23 1.93
C LYS A 89 -16.58 2.99 3.38
N GLU A 90 -17.79 2.46 3.58
CA GLU A 90 -18.30 2.12 4.91
C GLU A 90 -17.37 1.14 5.62
N GLU A 91 -16.90 0.10 4.92
CA GLU A 91 -15.97 -0.88 5.46
C GLU A 91 -14.61 -0.25 5.81
N ILE A 92 -14.04 0.55 4.90
CA ILE A 92 -12.76 1.24 5.14
C ILE A 92 -12.86 2.17 6.35
N GLU A 93 -13.97 2.91 6.47
CA GLU A 93 -14.21 3.79 7.62
C GLU A 93 -14.40 3.01 8.92
N ALA A 94 -14.99 1.81 8.88
CA ALA A 94 -15.11 0.93 10.04
C ALA A 94 -13.74 0.43 10.49
N LEU A 95 -12.91 -0.07 9.57
CA LEU A 95 -11.54 -0.52 9.85
C LEU A 95 -10.64 0.61 10.37
N ALA A 96 -10.89 1.86 9.95
CA ALA A 96 -10.18 3.02 10.47
C ALA A 96 -10.54 3.36 11.92
N LYS A 97 -11.76 3.01 12.37
CA LYS A 97 -12.24 3.29 13.73
C LYS A 97 -11.84 2.19 14.72
N GLU A 98 -11.75 0.95 14.26
CA GLU A 98 -11.33 -0.20 15.07
C GLU A 98 -10.21 -0.95 14.34
N PRO A 99 -8.95 -0.48 14.48
CA PRO A 99 -7.83 -1.16 13.85
C PRO A 99 -7.72 -2.56 14.45
N LYS A 100 -7.68 -3.58 13.58
CA LYS A 100 -7.48 -4.98 13.96
C LYS A 100 -6.24 -5.09 14.87
N PRO A 101 -6.38 -5.56 16.13
CA PRO A 101 -5.28 -5.64 17.10
C PRO A 101 -4.22 -6.67 16.73
#